data_AF-A0AAV9JDR6-F1
#
_entry.id   AF-A0AAV9JDR6-F1
#
_cell.length_a   1.000
_cell.length_b   1.000
_cell.length_c   1.000
_cell.angle_alpha   90.00
_cell.angle_beta   90.00
_cell.angle_gamma   90.00
#
_symmetry.space_group_name_H-M   'P 1'
#
loop_
_entity.id
_entity.type
_entity.pdbx_description
1 polymer ?
#
loop_
_entity_poly.entity_id
_entity_poly.type
_entity_poly.pdbx_seq_one_letter_code
_entity_poly.pdbx_strand_id
1 'polypeptide(L)' 'MRVCGWEVFDVEDGCFDINGIVSVLKKARALTDKPTFVNVMTIIGLGSAVAGDALSYGAAFGDTDVANMKRAAGFD' A
#
# COMPACT_ATOMS: atom_id res chain seq x y z
N MET A 1 -8.82 14.17 8.29
CA MET A 1 -9.27 13.08 9.18
C MET A 1 -9.13 13.41 10.66
N ARG A 2 -7.94 13.81 11.17
CA ARG A 2 -7.77 14.19 12.59
C ARG A 2 -8.79 15.23 13.08
N VAL A 3 -9.00 16.32 12.32
CA VAL A 3 -10.00 17.38 12.62
C VAL A 3 -11.44 16.86 12.61
N CYS A 4 -11.72 15.80 11.86
CA CYS A 4 -13.03 15.16 11.80
C CYS A 4 -13.27 14.19 12.99
N GLY A 5 -12.38 14.17 13.99
CA GLY A 5 -12.48 13.30 15.17
C GLY A 5 -11.97 11.87 14.98
N TRP A 6 -11.27 11.59 13.88
CA TRP A 6 -10.69 10.26 13.63
C TRP A 6 -9.31 10.14 14.28
N GLU A 7 -9.01 8.95 14.81
CA GLU A 7 -7.61 8.59 15.07
C GLU A 7 -6.90 8.38 13.75
N VAL A 8 -5.69 8.93 13.60
CA VAL A 8 -4.93 8.84 12.34
C VAL A 8 -3.54 8.30 12.59
N PHE A 9 -3.25 7.18 11.94
CA PHE A 9 -1.92 6.56 11.89
C PHE A 9 -1.34 6.71 10.49
N ASP A 10 -0.02 6.82 10.41
CA ASP A 10 0.73 6.92 9.16
C ASP A 10 1.69 5.70 9.08
N VAL A 11 1.71 5.06 7.91
CA VAL A 11 2.64 3.98 7.54
C VAL A 11 3.42 4.47 6.32
N GLU A 12 4.66 4.89 6.55
CA GLU A 12 5.51 5.52 5.53
C GLU A 12 6.00 4.52 4.47
N ASP A 13 6.30 3.27 4.86
CA ASP A 13 6.65 2.20 3.93
C ASP A 13 5.52 1.17 3.84
N GLY A 14 4.45 1.54 3.15
CA GLY A 14 3.33 0.63 2.90
C GLY A 14 3.64 -0.49 1.89
N CYS A 15 4.77 -0.42 1.20
CA CYS A 15 5.18 -1.44 0.23
C CYS A 15 5.78 -2.66 0.92
N PHE A 16 6.57 -2.46 1.99
CA PHE A 16 7.35 -3.54 2.60
C PHE A 16 7.26 -3.61 4.14
N ASP A 17 6.76 -2.60 4.85
CA ASP A 17 6.62 -2.65 6.31
C ASP A 17 5.34 -3.36 6.78
N ILE A 18 5.32 -4.68 6.58
CA ILE A 18 4.22 -5.56 7.02
C ILE A 18 4.03 -5.46 8.54
N ASN A 19 5.11 -5.35 9.31
CA ASN A 19 5.04 -5.30 10.77
C ASN A 19 4.43 -3.98 11.26
N GLY A 20 4.78 -2.85 10.64
CA GLY A 20 4.17 -1.55 10.89
C GLY A 20 2.68 -1.56 10.63
N ILE A 21 2.26 -2.11 9.48
CA ILE A 21 0.83 -2.27 9.15
C ILE A 21 0.12 -3.12 10.21
N VAL A 22 0.65 -4.30 10.55
CA VAL A 22 0.04 -5.19 11.55
C VAL A 22 -0.04 -4.52 12.93
N SER A 23 1.00 -3.79 13.33
CA SER A 23 1.05 -3.04 14.59
C SER A 23 -0.03 -1.97 14.64
N VAL A 24 -0.17 -1.17 13.58
CA VAL A 24 -1.20 -0.12 13.48
C VAL A 24 -2.60 -0.74 13.49
N LEU A 25 -2.84 -1.83 12.77
CA LEU A 25 -4.13 -2.52 12.78
C LEU A 25 -4.49 -3.10 14.16
N LYS A 26 -3.50 -3.57 14.94
CA LYS A 26 -3.72 -4.00 16.33
C LYS A 26 -4.12 -2.83 17.22
N LYS A 27 -3.44 -1.68 17.10
CA LYS A 27 -3.78 -0.46 17.83
C LYS A 27 -5.18 0.05 17.45
N ALA A 28 -5.48 0.10 16.16
CA ALA A 28 -6.78 0.52 15.63
C ALA A 28 -7.95 -0.30 16.21
N ARG A 29 -7.79 -1.64 16.31
CA ARG A 29 -8.82 -2.51 16.91
C ARG A 29 -9.04 -2.29 18.40
N ALA A 30 -8.05 -1.80 19.13
CA ALA A 30 -8.16 -1.52 20.56
C ALA A 30 -8.89 -0.19 20.85
N LEU A 31 -9.00 0.68 19.85
CA LEU A 31 -9.72 1.95 19.97
C LEU A 31 -11.21 1.73 19.72
N THR A 32 -12.02 2.02 20.74
CA THR A 32 -13.49 1.82 20.70
C THR A 32 -14.27 3.13 20.74
N ASP A 33 -13.59 4.25 20.96
CA ASP A 33 -14.17 5.57 21.20
C ASP A 33 -14.26 6.43 19.94
N LYS A 34 -13.50 6.09 18.89
CA LYS A 34 -13.44 6.86 17.63
C LYS A 34 -13.09 5.96 16.42
N PRO A 35 -13.51 6.36 15.21
CA PRO A 35 -13.07 5.70 13.99
C PRO A 35 -11.57 5.92 13.74
N THR A 36 -10.94 4.97 13.05
CA THR A 36 -9.51 5.02 12.72
C THR A 36 -9.28 5.16 11.22
N PHE A 37 -8.38 6.07 10.84
CA PHE A 37 -7.86 6.22 9.48
C PHE A 37 -6.39 5.83 9.48
N VAL A 38 -6.00 4.89 8.62
CA VAL A 38 -4.60 4.51 8.45
C VAL A 38 -4.14 5.00 7.07
N ASN A 39 -3.26 5.99 7.06
CA ASN A 39 -2.62 6.50 5.86
C ASN A 39 -1.45 5.58 5.49
N VAL A 40 -1.59 4.77 4.45
CA VAL A 40 -0.56 3.83 4.01
C VAL A 40 0.07 4.37 2.73
N MET A 41 1.33 4.77 2.78
CA MET A 41 2.06 5.28 1.63
C MET A 41 2.61 4.12 0.80
N THR A 42 2.11 3.98 -0.43
CA THR A 42 2.51 2.91 -1.36
C THR A 42 2.94 3.47 -2.70
N ILE A 43 3.60 2.64 -3.52
CA ILE A 43 3.89 2.95 -4.93
C ILE A 43 2.82 2.25 -5.80
N ILE A 44 2.05 3.03 -6.55
CA ILE A 44 1.10 2.47 -7.52
C ILE A 44 1.84 1.66 -8.59
N GLY A 45 1.31 0.50 -8.97
CA GLY A 45 1.97 -0.37 -9.93
C GLY A 45 3.33 -0.89 -9.49
N LEU A 46 3.58 -1.02 -8.17
CA LEU A 46 4.85 -1.53 -7.62
C LEU A 46 5.31 -2.80 -8.37
N GLY A 47 6.55 -2.78 -8.84
CA GLY A 47 7.16 -3.88 -9.60
C GLY A 47 7.00 -3.79 -11.12
N SER A 48 6.04 -3.02 -11.63
CA SER A 48 5.90 -2.74 -13.07
C SER A 48 6.96 -1.76 -13.57
N ALA A 49 7.16 -1.70 -14.88
CA ALA A 49 8.03 -0.73 -15.54
C ALA A 49 7.54 0.72 -15.40
N VAL A 50 6.26 0.91 -15.06
CA VAL A 50 5.60 2.21 -14.88
C VAL A 50 5.20 2.46 -13.42
N ALA A 51 5.90 1.83 -12.48
CA ALA A 51 5.65 2.02 -11.04
C ALA A 51 5.78 3.50 -10.64
N GLY A 52 4.77 4.01 -9.94
CA GLY A 52 4.67 5.42 -9.54
C GLY A 52 4.10 6.36 -10.62
N ASP A 53 3.88 5.89 -11.84
CA ASP A 53 3.32 6.67 -12.94
C ASP A 53 1.79 6.47 -13.07
N ALA A 54 1.08 7.50 -13.54
CA ALA A 54 -0.36 7.44 -13.80
C ALA A 54 -0.77 6.35 -14.81
N LEU A 55 0.14 5.95 -15.72
CA LEU A 55 -0.07 4.84 -16.65
C LEU A 55 -0.42 3.52 -15.94
N SER A 56 0.07 3.33 -14.71
CA SER A 56 -0.20 2.13 -13.91
C SER A 56 -1.62 2.05 -13.35
N TYR A 57 -2.44 3.11 -13.50
CA TYR A 57 -3.79 3.18 -12.93
C TYR A 57 -4.81 2.30 -13.64
N GLY A 58 -4.82 2.29 -14.98
CA GLY A 58 -5.94 1.73 -15.74
C GLY A 58 -5.57 1.07 -17.07
N ALA A 59 -4.29 1.02 -17.42
CA ALA A 59 -3.81 0.32 -18.61
C ALA A 59 -3.28 -1.07 -18.23
N ALA A 60 -3.38 -2.02 -19.16
CA ALA A 60 -2.68 -3.29 -19.01
C ALA A 60 -1.16 -3.08 -19.14
N PHE A 61 -0.36 -3.72 -18.29
CA PHE A 61 1.10 -3.59 -18.28
C PHE A 61 1.79 -4.23 -19.50
N GLY A 62 1.10 -5.16 -20.17
CA GLY A 62 1.63 -5.90 -21.32
C GLY A 62 2.51 -7.09 -20.93
N ASP A 63 2.61 -8.06 -21.84
CA ASP A 63 3.16 -9.39 -21.56
C ASP A 63 4.61 -9.36 -21.06
N THR A 64 5.45 -8.50 -21.65
CA THR A 64 6.85 -8.35 -21.26
C THR A 64 7.00 -7.86 -19.83
N ASP A 65 6.21 -6.85 -19.44
CA ASP A 65 6.31 -6.27 -18.10
C ASP A 65 5.78 -7.24 -17.04
N VAL A 66 4.65 -7.89 -17.32
CA VAL A 66 4.12 -8.96 -16.45
C VAL A 66 5.14 -10.10 -16.27
N ALA A 67 5.81 -10.53 -17.34
CA ALA A 67 6.84 -11.57 -17.25
C ALA A 67 8.06 -11.10 -16.42
N ASN A 68 8.43 -9.82 -16.51
CA ASN A 68 9.49 -9.24 -15.68
C ASN A 68 9.09 -9.18 -14.20
N MET A 69 7.86 -8.74 -13.91
CA MET A 69 7.30 -8.69 -12.55
C MET A 69 7.30 -10.07 -11.89
N LYS A 70 6.84 -11.10 -12.61
CA LYS A 70 6.86 -12.48 -12.15
C LYS A 70 8.27 -12.94 -11.82
N ARG A 71 9.22 -12.77 -12.75
CA ARG A 71 10.62 -13.13 -12.54
C ARG A 71 11.23 -12.42 -11.33
N ALA A 72 10.95 -11.13 -11.17
CA ALA A 72 11.41 -10.35 -10.00
C ALA A 72 10.83 -10.86 -8.68
N ALA A 73 9.60 -11.38 -8.70
CA ALA A 73 8.93 -11.99 -7.55
C ALA A 73 9.28 -13.48 -7.33
N GLY A 74 10.11 -14.09 -8.19
CA GLY A 74 10.48 -15.51 -8.10
C GLY A 74 9.46 -16.49 -8.70
N PHE A 75 8.61 -16.01 -9.62
CA PHE A 75 7.60 -16.79 -10.33
C PHE A 75 7.98 -16.98 -11.81
N ASP A 76 7.39 -18.01 -12.44
CA ASP A 76 7.40 -18.23 -13.90
C ASP A 76 6.29 -17.42 -14.61
#